data_AF-A0A7S1GBG0-F1
#
_entry.id   AF-A0A7S1GBG0-F1
#
_cell.length_a   1.000
_cell.length_b   1.000
_cell.length_c   1.000
_cell.angle_alpha   90.00
_cell.angle_beta   90.00
_cell.angle_gamma   90.00
#
_symmetry.space_group_name_H-M   'P 1'
#
loop_
_entity.id
_entity.type
_entity.pdbx_description
1 polymer ?
#
loop_
_entity_poly.entity_id
_entity_poly.type
_entity_poly.pdbx_seq_one_letter_code
_entity_poly.pdbx_strand_id
1 'polypeptide(L)'
;SVSAGYASFDYEAAGEEQADIVKVDVLLNGDVLDALSFVCHRDAAQAKGRRVCERLRKLINRQQYEIVIQAAIGAKIFARERIPPFRKDVLIKSGKTVGGGDITRKR
;
A
#
# COMPACT_ATOMS: atom_id res chain seq x y z
N SER A 1 -3.03 -10.17 26.87
CA SER A 1 -3.51 -8.82 27.23
C SER A 1 -2.73 -8.33 28.43
N VAL A 2 -2.48 -7.03 28.57
CA VAL A 2 -1.59 -6.49 29.63
C VAL A 2 -2.15 -6.69 31.03
N SER A 3 -3.47 -6.60 31.21
CA SER A 3 -4.12 -6.71 32.51
C SER A 3 -4.73 -8.08 32.81
N ALA A 4 -4.58 -9.07 31.93
CA ALA A 4 -5.25 -10.37 32.04
C ALA A 4 -6.78 -10.32 32.30
N GLY A 5 -7.43 -9.18 31.99
CA GLY A 5 -8.86 -8.96 32.23
C GLY A 5 -9.21 -8.21 33.53
N TYR A 6 -8.23 -7.84 34.35
CA TYR A 6 -8.45 -7.16 35.63
C TYR A 6 -8.59 -5.63 35.54
N ALA A 7 -8.25 -5.02 34.41
CA ALA A 7 -8.37 -3.57 34.23
C ALA A 7 -9.68 -3.22 33.50
N SER A 8 -10.48 -2.34 34.12
CA SER A 8 -11.59 -1.63 33.49
C SER A 8 -11.14 -0.23 33.06
N PHE A 9 -11.71 0.28 31.97
CA PHE A 9 -11.44 1.62 31.46
C PHE A 9 -12.77 2.30 31.17
N ASP A 10 -12.94 3.49 31.71
CA ASP A 10 -14.10 4.36 31.50
C ASP A 10 -13.61 5.73 31.06
N TYR A 11 -14.30 6.36 30.11
CA TYR A 11 -13.92 7.67 29.58
C TYR A 11 -15.14 8.51 29.26
N GLU A 12 -15.00 9.82 29.49
CA GLU A 12 -15.99 10.84 29.13
C GLU A 12 -15.37 11.83 28.15
N ALA A 13 -16.21 12.60 27.45
CA ALA A 13 -15.74 13.62 26.52
C ALA A 13 -15.09 14.77 27.31
N ALA A 14 -13.79 14.99 27.11
CA ALA A 14 -12.99 16.00 27.84
C ALA A 14 -12.88 17.36 27.12
N GLY A 15 -13.69 17.60 26.08
CA GLY A 15 -13.63 18.80 25.26
C GLY A 15 -12.71 18.69 24.03
N GLU A 16 -12.47 19.81 23.37
CA GLU A 16 -11.63 19.91 22.17
C GLU A 16 -10.25 20.47 22.52
N GLU A 17 -9.21 19.92 21.91
CA GLU A 17 -7.83 20.37 22.08
C GLU A 17 -7.18 20.59 20.71
N GLN A 18 -6.26 21.55 20.63
CA GLN A 18 -5.47 21.77 19.43
C GLN A 18 -4.44 20.64 19.28
N ALA A 19 -4.41 20.02 18.10
CA ALA A 19 -3.45 18.99 17.75
C ALA A 19 -2.95 19.15 16.30
N ASP A 20 -1.72 18.71 16.02
CA ASP A 20 -1.16 18.74 14.66
C ASP A 20 -1.65 17.53 13.85
N ILE A 21 -2.81 17.73 13.25
CA ILE A 21 -3.53 16.73 12.50
C ILE A 21 -3.27 16.89 11.00
N VAL A 22 -2.94 15.79 10.32
CA VAL A 22 -2.71 15.74 8.87
C VAL A 22 -3.66 14.74 8.21
N LYS A 23 -4.11 15.06 7.00
CA LYS A 23 -4.81 14.12 6.10
C LYS A 23 -3.77 13.27 5.37
N VAL A 24 -3.91 11.96 5.45
CA VAL A 24 -3.14 10.98 4.69
C VAL A 24 -4.04 10.43 3.59
N ASP A 25 -3.66 10.71 2.34
CA ASP A 25 -4.34 10.21 1.16
C ASP A 25 -3.69 8.90 0.70
N VAL A 26 -4.52 7.93 0.33
CA VAL A 26 -4.08 6.65 -0.25
C VAL A 26 -4.31 6.71 -1.75
N LEU A 27 -3.26 6.47 -2.54
CA LEU A 27 -3.34 6.46 -4.00
C LEU A 27 -3.14 5.04 -4.51
N LEU A 28 -3.92 4.68 -5.52
CA LEU A 28 -3.79 3.42 -6.24
C LEU A 28 -3.60 3.73 -7.72
N ASN A 29 -2.48 3.32 -8.28
CA ASN A 29 -2.06 3.65 -9.65
C ASN A 29 -2.06 5.15 -10.01
N GLY A 30 -1.93 6.02 -8.99
CA GLY A 30 -1.95 7.48 -9.15
C GLY A 30 -3.31 8.12 -8.86
N ASP A 31 -4.38 7.31 -8.77
CA ASP A 31 -5.71 7.79 -8.43
C ASP A 31 -5.91 7.81 -6.92
N VAL A 32 -6.42 8.94 -6.40
CA VAL A 32 -6.71 9.08 -4.97
C VAL A 32 -7.97 8.29 -4.62
N LEU A 33 -7.86 7.41 -3.63
CA LEU A 33 -8.97 6.67 -3.05
C LEU A 33 -9.40 7.34 -1.75
N ASP A 34 -10.37 8.26 -1.86
CA ASP A 34 -10.86 9.02 -0.69
C ASP A 34 -11.48 8.10 0.39
N ALA A 35 -12.08 6.97 -0.02
CA ALA A 35 -12.64 5.98 0.91
C ALA A 35 -11.60 5.32 1.85
N LEU A 36 -10.32 5.34 1.47
CA LEU A 36 -9.22 4.80 2.29
C LEU A 36 -8.37 5.91 2.92
N SER A 37 -8.69 7.17 2.63
CA SER A 37 -7.96 8.31 3.17
C SER A 37 -8.38 8.55 4.61
N PHE A 38 -7.43 8.90 5.46
CA PHE A 38 -7.68 9.03 6.89
C PHE A 38 -6.89 10.19 7.49
N VAL A 39 -7.34 10.60 8.67
CA VAL A 39 -6.77 11.73 9.39
C VAL A 39 -6.02 11.21 10.62
N CYS A 40 -4.80 11.71 10.85
CA CYS A 40 -3.99 11.30 11.99
C CYS A 40 -3.01 12.39 12.44
N HIS A 41 -2.46 12.24 13.64
CA HIS A 41 -1.36 13.10 14.10
C HIS A 41 -0.13 12.98 13.19
N ARG A 42 0.59 14.09 12.96
CA ARG A 42 1.74 14.16 12.05
C ARG A 42 2.82 13.11 12.34
N ASP A 43 3.17 12.92 13.61
CA ASP A 43 4.20 11.96 14.03
C ASP A 43 3.83 10.51 13.71
N ALA A 44 2.53 10.19 13.77
CA ALA A 44 2.03 8.85 13.51
C ALA A 44 1.78 8.59 12.02
N ALA A 45 1.73 9.63 11.18
CA ALA A 45 1.31 9.53 9.79
C ALA A 45 2.21 8.60 8.97
N GLN A 46 3.53 8.70 9.16
CA GLN A 46 4.49 7.87 8.43
C GLN A 46 4.35 6.38 8.74
N ALA A 47 4.23 6.04 10.03
CA ALA A 47 4.10 4.66 10.48
C ALA A 47 2.74 4.06 10.08
N LYS A 48 1.64 4.80 10.30
CA LYS A 48 0.29 4.35 9.92
C LYS A 48 0.15 4.20 8.41
N GLY A 49 0.62 5.17 7.62
CA GLY A 49 0.53 5.13 6.15
C GLY A 49 1.29 3.94 5.55
N ARG A 50 2.50 3.64 6.05
CA ARG A 50 3.25 2.43 5.63
C ARG A 50 2.50 1.16 5.97
N ARG A 51 1.97 1.05 7.20
CA ARG A 51 1.20 -0.13 7.64
C ARG A 51 -0.04 -0.36 6.78
N VAL A 52 -0.72 0.71 6.36
CA VAL A 52 -1.87 0.63 5.45
C VAL A 52 -1.43 0.13 4.07
N CYS A 53 -0.37 0.70 3.50
CA CYS A 53 0.17 0.25 2.20
C CYS A 53 0.58 -1.23 2.22
N GLU A 54 1.27 -1.68 3.26
CA GLU A 54 1.66 -3.08 3.44
C GLU A 54 0.44 -4.01 3.57
N ARG A 55 -0.59 -3.58 4.31
CA ARG A 55 -1.82 -4.36 4.48
C ARG A 55 -2.58 -4.48 3.16
N LEU A 56 -2.67 -3.40 2.38
CA LEU A 56 -3.30 -3.42 1.06
C LEU A 56 -2.52 -4.33 0.09
N ARG A 57 -1.18 -4.29 0.13
CA ARG A 57 -0.35 -5.20 -0.67
C ARG A 57 -0.61 -6.67 -0.37
N LYS A 58 -0.90 -7.01 0.89
CA LYS A 58 -1.21 -8.40 1.31
C LYS A 58 -2.64 -8.83 0.96
N LEU A 59 -3.58 -7.88 0.87
CA LEU A 59 -4.98 -8.15 0.56
C LEU A 59 -5.26 -8.20 -0.95
N ILE A 60 -4.58 -7.37 -1.73
CA ILE A 60 -4.77 -7.27 -3.17
C ILE A 60 -4.01 -8.39 -3.85
N ASN A 61 -4.74 -9.26 -4.56
CA ASN A 61 -4.14 -10.30 -5.38
C ASN A 61 -3.34 -9.68 -6.54
N ARG A 62 -2.25 -10.36 -6.94
CA ARG A 62 -1.51 -10.00 -8.16
C ARG A 62 -2.45 -10.03 -9.36
N GLN A 63 -2.23 -9.12 -10.30
CA GLN A 63 -2.99 -9.02 -11.54
C GLN A 63 -2.04 -9.07 -12.75
N GLN A 64 -2.58 -9.04 -13.97
CA GLN A 64 -1.75 -9.04 -15.19
C GLN A 64 -1.04 -7.70 -15.42
N TYR A 65 -1.46 -6.63 -14.73
CA TYR A 65 -0.82 -5.32 -14.73
C TYR A 65 -0.18 -5.02 -13.38
N GLU A 66 0.73 -4.05 -13.40
CA GLU A 66 1.39 -3.57 -12.19
C GLU A 66 0.42 -2.73 -11.37
N ILE A 67 0.32 -3.03 -10.07
CA ILE A 67 -0.46 -2.21 -9.13
C ILE A 67 0.52 -1.50 -8.21
N VAL A 68 0.42 -0.18 -8.19
CA VAL A 68 1.20 0.70 -7.33
C VAL A 68 0.28 1.26 -6.26
N ILE A 69 0.66 1.07 -5.00
CA ILE A 69 -0.06 1.59 -3.84
C ILE A 69 0.83 2.64 -3.21
N GLN A 70 0.30 3.82 -2.92
CA GLN A 70 1.06 4.93 -2.36
C GLN A 70 0.29 5.58 -1.22
N ALA A 71 1.02 6.13 -0.25
CA ALA A 71 0.46 7.05 0.73
C ALA A 71 1.14 8.41 0.58
N ALA A 72 0.31 9.46 0.59
CA ALA A 72 0.73 10.83 0.45
C ALA A 72 0.12 11.71 1.53
N ILE A 73 0.81 12.81 1.85
CA ILE A 73 0.25 13.94 2.59
C ILE A 73 0.27 15.11 1.60
N GLY A 74 -0.90 15.48 1.10
CA GLY A 74 -1.01 16.41 -0.03
C GLY A 74 -0.21 15.93 -1.24
N ALA A 75 0.73 16.74 -1.73
CA ALA A 75 1.55 16.39 -2.90
C ALA A 75 2.75 15.47 -2.59
N LYS A 76 3.09 15.27 -1.30
CA LYS A 76 4.29 14.52 -0.91
C LYS A 76 3.97 13.05 -0.66
N ILE A 77 4.45 12.18 -1.54
CA ILE A 77 4.42 10.73 -1.35
C ILE A 77 5.54 10.31 -0.38
N PHE A 78 5.18 9.61 0.70
CA PHE A 78 6.14 9.16 1.72
C PHE A 78 6.23 7.63 1.85
N ALA A 79 5.25 6.90 1.32
CA ALA A 79 5.28 5.43 1.25
C ALA A 79 4.80 4.97 -0.13
N ARG A 80 5.44 3.92 -0.66
CA ARG A 80 5.12 3.30 -1.95
C ARG A 80 5.36 1.81 -1.87
N GLU A 81 4.34 1.04 -2.24
CA GLU A 81 4.37 -0.41 -2.35
C GLU A 81 4.00 -0.83 -3.78
N ARG A 82 4.64 -1.91 -4.26
CA ARG A 82 4.47 -2.41 -5.62
C ARG A 82 4.00 -3.86 -5.60
N ILE A 83 2.95 -4.15 -6.36
CA ILE A 83 2.51 -5.51 -6.66
C ILE A 83 2.92 -5.82 -8.10
N PRO A 84 3.87 -6.76 -8.31
CA PRO A 84 4.34 -7.08 -9.64
C PRO A 84 3.26 -7.79 -10.46
N PRO A 85 3.17 -7.51 -11.77
CA PRO A 85 2.25 -8.20 -12.65
C PRO A 85 2.57 -9.70 -12.75
N PHE A 86 1.61 -10.49 -13.18
CA PHE A 86 1.89 -11.82 -13.71
C PHE A 86 2.72 -11.68 -14.98
N ARG A 87 3.79 -12.49 -15.08
CA ARG A 87 4.57 -12.62 -16.30
C ARG A 87 4.47 -14.06 -16.77
N LYS A 88 4.20 -14.21 -18.07
CA LYS A 88 4.37 -15.47 -18.78
C LYS A 88 5.73 -15.43 -19.46
N ASP A 89 6.50 -16.50 -19.33
CA ASP A 89 7.74 -16.66 -20.09
C ASP A 89 7.42 -16.99 -21.55
N VAL A 90 7.15 -15.95 -22.34
CA VAL A 90 6.78 -16.07 -23.76
C VAL A 90 7.90 -16.69 -24.59
N LEU A 91 9.15 -16.55 -24.13
CA LEU A 91 10.34 -17.11 -24.77
C LEU A 91 10.47 -18.63 -24.57
N ILE A 92 9.64 -19.27 -23.75
CA ILE A 92 9.71 -20.70 -23.47
C ILE A 92 8.50 -21.39 -24.09
N LYS A 93 8.75 -22.24 -25.09
CA LYS A 93 7.73 -23.11 -25.69
C LYS A 93 8.13 -24.56 -25.45
N SER A 94 7.29 -25.33 -24.76
CA SER A 94 7.51 -26.75 -24.45
C SER A 94 8.89 -27.05 -23.82
N GLY A 95 9.35 -26.19 -22.89
CA GLY A 95 10.63 -26.36 -22.20
C GLY A 95 11.88 -25.97 -23.00
N LYS A 96 11.73 -25.42 -24.22
CA LYS A 96 12.85 -24.94 -25.05
C LYS A 96 12.73 -23.43 -25.28
N THR A 97 13.87 -22.73 -25.26
CA THR A 97 13.96 -21.31 -25.60
C THR A 97 13.67 -21.10 -27.09
N VAL A 98 12.65 -20.32 -27.40
CA VAL A 98 12.25 -19.97 -28.77
C VAL A 98 13.33 -19.09 -29.40
N GLY A 99 13.71 -19.40 -30.65
CA GLY A 99 14.72 -18.66 -31.41
C GLY A 99 16.16 -18.94 -30.93
N GLY A 100 16.60 -20.20 -31.03
CA GLY A 100 17.94 -20.67 -30.66
C GLY A 100 19.11 -19.99 -31.38
N GLY A 101 19.34 -18.71 -31.08
CA GLY A 101 20.39 -17.86 -31.61
C GLY A 101 19.91 -16.53 -32.19
N ASP A 102 18.68 -16.48 -32.72
CA ASP A 102 18.16 -15.28 -33.39
C ASP A 102 17.38 -14.37 -32.41
N ILE A 103 18.02 -13.26 -32.02
CA ILE A 103 17.47 -12.31 -31.05
C ILE A 103 16.29 -11.50 -31.61
N THR A 104 16.16 -11.40 -32.94
CA THR A 104 15.06 -10.65 -33.57
C THR A 104 13.69 -11.27 -33.28
N ARG A 105 13.63 -12.59 -33.03
CA ARG A 105 12.40 -13.33 -32.69
C ARG A 105 12.01 -13.26 -31.21
N LYS A 106 12.86 -12.66 -30.37
CA LYS A 106 12.65 -12.53 -28.92
C LYS A 106 12.19 -11.13 -28.49
N ARG A 107 12.15 -10.18 -29.43
CA ARG A 107 11.82 -8.78 -29.20
C ARG A 107 10.33 -8.51 -29.37
#